data_AF-A0A6I3LQL1-F1
#
_entry.id   AF-A0A6I3LQL1-F1
#
_cell.length_a   1.000
_cell.length_b   1.000
_cell.length_c   1.000
_cell.angle_alpha   90.00
_cell.angle_beta   90.00
_cell.angle_gamma   90.00
#
_symmetry.space_group_name_H-M   'P 1'
#
loop_
_entity.id
_entity.type
_entity.pdbx_description
1 polymer ?
#
loop_
_entity_poly.entity_id
_entity_poly.type
_entity_poly.pdbx_seq_one_letter_code
_entity_poly.pdbx_strand_id
1 'polypeptide(L)'
;MKRLLLLVIILQSVFAFGQKASNNLVGKYKNKSFWSFYNTSLEFDGKGTAILDEKEYYDYFERNDTIYVLAGGDGVFLEKKNGNELKGFSRKVKKSTFIGRRL
;
A
#
# COMPACT_ATOMS: atom_id res chain seq x y z
N MET A 1 -3.70 -32.04 -26.79
CA MET A 1 -4.46 -31.21 -25.81
C MET A 1 -3.74 -31.03 -24.47
N LYS A 2 -3.25 -32.10 -23.81
CA LYS A 2 -2.53 -32.01 -22.52
C LYS A 2 -1.32 -31.03 -22.52
N ARG A 3 -0.52 -31.03 -23.59
CA ARG A 3 0.64 -30.11 -23.73
C ARG A 3 0.23 -28.64 -23.88
N LEU A 4 -0.90 -28.37 -24.51
CA LEU A 4 -1.42 -27.01 -24.70
C LEU A 4 -1.90 -26.43 -23.36
N LEU A 5 -2.58 -27.26 -22.57
CA LEU A 5 -3.10 -26.88 -21.26
C LEU A 5 -1.97 -26.59 -20.25
N LEU A 6 -0.87 -27.37 -20.31
CA LEU A 6 0.34 -27.11 -19.54
C LEU A 6 0.98 -25.76 -19.90
N LEU A 7 1.01 -25.44 -21.20
CA LEU A 7 1.60 -24.19 -21.71
C LEU A 7 0.80 -22.96 -21.28
N VAL A 8 -0.53 -23.07 -21.27
CA VAL A 8 -1.43 -22.02 -20.76
C VAL A 8 -1.20 -21.78 -19.26
N ILE A 9 -1.03 -22.85 -18.47
CA ILE A 9 -0.76 -22.73 -17.02
C ILE A 9 0.61 -22.08 -16.76
N ILE A 10 1.64 -22.46 -17.52
CA ILE A 10 2.98 -21.86 -17.42
C ILE A 10 2.93 -20.38 -17.82
N LEU A 11 2.16 -20.01 -18.85
CA LEU A 11 2.06 -18.61 -19.27
C LEU A 11 1.33 -17.75 -18.23
N GLN A 12 0.27 -18.28 -17.61
CA GLN A 12 -0.48 -17.61 -16.54
C GLN A 12 0.38 -17.36 -15.29
N SER A 13 1.29 -18.28 -14.95
CA SER A 13 2.17 -18.09 -13.79
C SER A 13 3.15 -16.94 -13.99
N VAL A 14 3.68 -16.73 -15.20
CA VAL A 14 4.58 -15.61 -15.50
C VAL A 14 3.91 -14.24 -15.27
N PHE A 15 2.62 -14.10 -15.62
CA PHE A 15 1.87 -12.87 -15.38
C PHE A 15 1.55 -12.63 -13.90
N ALA A 16 1.35 -13.70 -13.12
CA ALA A 16 1.10 -13.59 -11.68
C ALA A 16 2.34 -13.11 -10.89
N PHE A 17 3.55 -13.48 -11.32
CA PHE A 17 4.81 -13.06 -10.67
C PHE A 17 5.41 -11.77 -11.26
N GLY A 18 4.90 -11.29 -12.39
CA GLY A 18 5.40 -10.11 -13.11
C GLY A 18 4.83 -8.75 -12.67
N GLN A 19 4.00 -8.68 -11.62
CA GLN A 19 3.47 -7.40 -11.13
C GLN A 19 4.63 -6.56 -10.57
N LYS A 20 5.06 -5.57 -11.36
CA LYS A 20 6.11 -4.62 -11.00
C LYS A 20 5.63 -3.71 -9.86
N ALA A 21 6.58 -3.22 -9.07
CA ALA A 21 6.29 -2.16 -8.13
C ALA A 21 5.74 -0.93 -8.88
N SER A 22 4.76 -0.26 -8.29
CA SER A 22 4.20 0.99 -8.79
C SER A 22 4.15 2.04 -7.68
N ASN A 23 3.72 3.25 -7.99
CA ASN A 23 3.59 4.35 -7.04
C ASN A 23 2.45 5.29 -7.49
N ASN A 24 1.35 4.71 -7.96
CA ASN A 24 0.22 5.39 -8.56
C ASN A 24 -0.82 5.87 -7.52
N LEU A 25 -0.70 5.49 -6.25
CA LEU A 25 -1.64 5.89 -5.20
C LEU A 25 -1.63 7.41 -5.02
N VAL A 26 -2.79 8.04 -5.17
CA VAL A 26 -2.97 9.47 -4.91
C VAL A 26 -4.04 9.65 -3.84
N GLY A 27 -3.81 10.58 -2.92
CA GLY A 27 -4.85 11.11 -2.04
C GLY A 27 -4.46 11.10 -0.57
N LYS A 28 -5.35 11.68 0.24
CA LYS A 28 -5.19 11.86 1.68
C LYS A 28 -6.11 10.93 2.47
N TYR A 29 -5.50 10.17 3.38
CA TYR A 29 -6.12 9.14 4.19
C TYR A 29 -6.02 9.54 5.66
N LYS A 30 -7.17 9.66 6.34
CA LYS A 30 -7.21 10.02 7.76
C LYS A 30 -7.26 8.78 8.62
N ASN A 31 -6.49 8.77 9.70
CA ASN A 31 -6.54 7.69 10.67
C ASN A 31 -7.88 7.72 11.42
N LYS A 32 -8.55 6.57 11.52
CA LYS A 32 -9.76 6.39 12.33
C LYS A 32 -9.53 5.59 13.62
N SER A 33 -8.33 5.06 13.83
CA SER A 33 -7.99 4.29 15.02
C SER A 33 -7.53 5.19 16.16
N PHE A 34 -7.97 4.87 17.37
CA PHE A 34 -7.63 5.61 18.60
C PHE A 34 -6.20 5.31 19.12
N TRP A 35 -5.55 4.24 18.64
CA TRP A 35 -4.22 3.79 19.07
C TRP A 35 -3.30 3.57 17.85
N SER A 36 -2.51 4.58 17.50
CA SER A 36 -1.51 4.53 16.42
C SER A 36 -0.27 5.37 16.80
N PHE A 37 0.91 5.02 16.27
CA PHE A 37 2.07 5.91 16.39
C PHE A 37 1.97 7.12 15.45
N TYR A 38 1.26 6.96 14.32
CA TYR A 38 0.91 8.03 13.39
C TYR A 38 -0.58 8.35 13.54
N ASN A 39 -0.90 9.39 14.30
CA ASN A 39 -2.26 9.63 14.78
C ASN A 39 -3.13 10.42 13.80
N THR A 40 -2.57 10.98 12.73
CA THR A 40 -3.24 12.07 12.02
C THR A 40 -3.61 11.69 10.59
N SER A 41 -2.63 11.51 9.70
CA SER A 41 -2.93 11.22 8.29
C SER A 41 -1.74 10.67 7.51
N LEU A 42 -2.08 10.01 6.39
CA LEU A 42 -1.16 9.61 5.34
C LEU A 42 -1.59 10.29 4.05
N GLU A 43 -0.66 10.83 3.29
CA GLU A 43 -0.92 11.41 1.97
C GLU A 43 0.06 10.83 0.96
N PHE A 44 -0.43 10.50 -0.23
CA PHE A 44 0.35 9.92 -1.31
C PHE A 44 0.21 10.79 -2.56
N ASP A 45 1.33 11.05 -3.23
CA ASP A 45 1.43 11.99 -4.35
C ASP A 45 1.29 11.36 -5.74
N GLY A 46 1.25 10.03 -5.84
CA GLY A 46 1.25 9.31 -7.12
C GLY A 46 2.58 9.35 -7.87
N LYS A 47 3.66 9.74 -7.20
CA LYS A 47 5.01 9.89 -7.76
C LYS A 47 6.09 9.25 -6.89
N GLY A 48 5.71 8.53 -5.83
CA GLY A 48 6.62 7.81 -4.94
C GLY A 48 6.91 8.51 -3.63
N THR A 49 6.24 9.63 -3.31
CA THR A 49 6.37 10.30 -2.01
C THR A 49 5.12 10.10 -1.15
N ALA A 50 5.33 9.63 0.08
CA ALA A 50 4.32 9.57 1.12
C ALA A 50 4.62 10.63 2.18
N ILE A 51 3.59 11.36 2.59
CA ILE A 51 3.64 12.37 3.64
C ILE A 51 2.91 11.82 4.87
N LEU A 52 3.62 11.70 5.98
CA LEU A 52 3.15 11.13 7.23
C LEU A 52 2.96 12.27 8.24
N ASP A 53 1.80 12.29 8.90
CA ASP A 53 1.42 13.31 9.89
C ASP A 53 1.67 14.76 9.41
N GLU A 54 1.45 14.98 8.10
CA GLU A 54 1.54 16.28 7.43
C GLU A 54 2.95 16.94 7.46
N LYS A 55 3.99 16.21 7.88
CA LYS A 55 5.33 16.77 8.12
C LYS A 55 6.47 15.92 7.60
N GLU A 56 6.36 14.60 7.67
CA GLU A 56 7.47 13.70 7.35
C GLU A 56 7.31 13.14 5.94
N TYR A 57 8.35 13.28 5.12
CA TYR A 57 8.37 12.82 3.73
C TYR A 57 9.20 11.55 3.62
N TYR A 58 8.62 10.52 3.00
CA TYR A 58 9.29 9.24 2.78
C TYR A 58 8.99 8.70 1.40
N ASP A 59 9.92 7.93 0.86
CA ASP A 59 9.65 7.16 -0.36
C ASP A 59 8.61 6.06 -0.08
N TYR A 60 7.74 5.83 -1.05
CA TYR A 60 6.84 4.68 -1.04
C TYR A 60 6.76 3.99 -2.39
N PHE A 61 6.37 2.72 -2.33
CA PHE A 61 5.97 1.96 -3.49
C PHE A 61 4.82 1.02 -3.14
N GLU A 62 4.14 0.57 -4.17
CA GLU A 62 3.01 -0.34 -4.13
C GLU A 62 3.43 -1.66 -4.78
N ARG A 63 3.00 -2.76 -4.20
CA ARG A 63 3.11 -4.09 -4.80
C ARG A 63 1.82 -4.83 -4.51
N ASN A 64 1.09 -5.15 -5.57
CA ASN A 64 -0.26 -5.72 -5.49
C ASN A 64 -1.16 -4.79 -4.65
N ASP A 65 -1.83 -5.32 -3.64
CA ASP A 65 -2.66 -4.56 -2.69
C ASP A 65 -1.87 -4.03 -1.49
N THR A 66 -0.53 -4.11 -1.52
CA THR A 66 0.32 -3.68 -0.40
C THR A 66 1.03 -2.38 -0.74
N ILE A 67 1.14 -1.49 0.23
CA ILE A 67 1.87 -0.23 0.17
C ILE A 67 3.00 -0.30 1.19
N TYR A 68 4.21 0.06 0.74
CA TYR A 68 5.41 0.10 1.55
C TYR A 68 5.94 1.51 1.60
N VAL A 69 5.93 2.11 2.78
CA VAL A 69 6.52 3.42 3.05
C VAL A 69 7.81 3.23 3.82
N LEU A 70 8.91 3.76 3.28
CA LEU A 70 10.28 3.56 3.77
C LEU A 70 10.63 4.51 4.93
N ALA A 71 9.76 4.57 5.93
CA ALA A 71 9.99 5.33 7.15
C ALA A 71 10.90 4.56 8.11
N GLY A 72 12.17 5.00 8.24
CA GLY A 72 13.29 4.31 8.90
C GLY A 72 12.97 3.45 10.13
N GLY A 73 13.72 2.34 10.28
CA GLY A 73 13.47 1.30 11.28
C GLY A 73 12.46 0.28 10.77
N ASP A 74 11.21 0.36 11.23
CA ASP A 74 10.18 -0.67 10.98
C ASP A 74 9.21 -0.38 9.81
N GLY A 75 9.43 0.69 9.03
CA GLY A 75 8.57 1.06 7.90
C GLY A 75 7.11 1.32 8.26
N VAL A 76 6.34 1.85 7.31
CA VAL A 76 4.88 1.91 7.41
C VAL A 76 4.31 1.05 6.29
N PHE A 77 3.76 -0.11 6.67
CA PHE A 77 3.21 -1.07 5.69
C PHE A 77 1.71 -1.17 5.85
N LEU A 78 1.01 -1.03 4.72
CA LEU A 78 -0.43 -0.90 4.64
C LEU A 78 -0.97 -1.84 3.57
N GLU A 79 -2.16 -2.37 3.80
CA GLU A 79 -2.89 -3.18 2.84
C GLU A 79 -4.12 -2.39 2.38
N LYS A 80 -4.32 -2.30 1.06
CA LYS A 80 -5.51 -1.73 0.46
C LYS A 80 -6.70 -2.64 0.73
N LYS A 81 -7.80 -2.05 1.20
CA LYS A 81 -9.08 -2.70 1.39
C LYS A 81 -10.16 -2.02 0.57
N ASN A 82 -11.26 -2.73 0.38
CA ASN A 82 -12.41 -2.23 -0.37
C ASN A 82 -12.87 -0.87 0.19
N GLY A 83 -13.23 0.06 -0.68
CA GLY A 83 -13.81 1.33 -0.25
C GLY A 83 -12.81 2.42 0.15
N ASN A 84 -11.61 2.45 -0.46
CA ASN A 84 -10.58 3.48 -0.22
C ASN A 84 -10.01 3.46 1.21
N GLU A 85 -9.97 2.27 1.81
CA GLU A 85 -9.44 2.02 3.14
C GLU A 85 -8.02 1.43 3.05
N LEU A 86 -7.13 1.88 3.92
CA LEU A 86 -5.79 1.32 4.11
C LEU A 86 -5.66 0.77 5.53
N LYS A 87 -5.31 -0.51 5.65
CA LYS A 87 -5.13 -1.18 6.94
C LYS A 87 -3.66 -1.41 7.22
N GLY A 88 -3.17 -0.87 8.33
CA GLY A 88 -1.76 -1.03 8.70
C GLY A 88 -1.47 -2.40 9.31
N PHE A 89 -0.28 -2.94 9.00
CA PHE A 89 0.20 -4.21 9.54
C PHE A 89 1.67 -4.19 10.02
N SER A 90 2.45 -3.14 9.71
CA SER A 90 3.77 -2.95 10.32
C SER A 90 3.66 -2.49 11.78
N ARG A 91 4.74 -2.62 12.57
CA ARG A 91 4.75 -2.32 14.02
C ARG A 91 4.20 -0.92 14.33
N LYS A 92 4.52 0.09 13.50
CA LYS A 92 4.09 1.48 13.69
C LYS A 92 2.59 1.71 13.44
N VAL A 93 1.93 0.85 12.66
CA VAL A 93 0.53 1.03 12.23
C VAL A 93 -0.36 -0.21 12.36
N LYS A 94 0.07 -1.25 13.09
CA LYS A 94 -0.58 -2.59 13.13
C LYS A 94 -2.08 -2.59 13.52
N LYS A 95 -2.55 -1.55 14.19
CA LYS A 95 -3.96 -1.38 14.62
C LYS A 95 -4.62 -0.15 14.01
N SER A 96 -4.00 0.43 12.97
CA SER A 96 -4.44 1.67 12.35
C SER A 96 -5.22 1.38 11.08
N THR A 97 -6.40 2.00 10.97
CA THR A 97 -7.21 2.01 9.76
C THR A 97 -7.27 3.45 9.26
N PHE A 98 -6.87 3.65 8.01
CA PHE A 98 -6.89 4.95 7.35
C PHE A 98 -7.97 4.96 6.27
N ILE A 99 -8.77 6.01 6.22
CA ILE A 99 -9.86 6.14 5.27
C ILE A 99 -9.60 7.33 4.36
N GLY A 100 -9.52 7.05 3.05
CA GLY A 100 -9.35 8.06 2.01
C GLY A 100 -10.65 8.81 1.78
N ARG A 101 -10.58 10.14 1.63
CA ARG A 101 -11.70 10.90 1.06
C ARG A 101 -11.79 10.53 -0.43
N ARG A 102 -12.97 10.16 -0.91
CA ARG A 102 -13.27 10.25 -2.34
C ARG A 102 -13.25 11.74 -2.71
N LEU A 103 -12.39 12.12 -3.65
CA LEU A 103 -12.55 13.37 -4.37
C LEU A 103 -13.75 13.24 -5.32
#